data_AF-A0AAD8BWH4-F1
#
_entry.id   AF-A0AAD8BWH4-F1
#
_cell.length_a   1.000
_cell.length_b   1.000
_cell.length_c   1.000
_cell.angle_alpha   90.00
_cell.angle_beta   90.00
_cell.angle_gamma   90.00
#
_symmetry.space_group_name_H-M   'P 1'
#
loop_
_entity.id
_entity.type
_entity.pdbx_description
1 polymer ?
#
loop_
_entity_poly.entity_id
_entity_poly.type
_entity_poly.pdbx_seq_one_letter_code
_entity_poly.pdbx_strand_id
1 'polypeptide(L)'
;MQKGKLRQADEDSIRKNYVDLKENIEARELVDYLYQYKVISEVDKELIQEGKSKSERNEHLLQTLLNSGPGDAFRIFIQALIKMKYNHLKLVQEYLSQDVENTEPFSTSANDIPDATPLRQINIIS
;
A
#
# COMPACT_ATOMS: atom_id res chain seq x y z
N MET A 1 4.14 9.77 -19.64
CA MET A 1 3.64 10.31 -18.35
C MET A 1 4.85 10.88 -17.61
N GLN A 2 4.83 12.15 -17.21
CA GLN A 2 5.97 12.76 -16.51
C GLN A 2 6.03 12.18 -15.09
N LYS A 3 6.96 11.25 -14.86
CA LYS A 3 7.29 10.79 -13.50
C LYS A 3 7.95 11.98 -12.79
N GLY A 4 7.20 12.65 -11.92
CA GLY A 4 7.73 13.75 -11.11
C GLY A 4 8.67 13.27 -10.01
N LYS A 5 9.19 14.17 -9.17
CA LYS A 5 9.90 13.81 -7.93
C LYS A 5 8.93 13.81 -6.74
N LEU A 6 9.12 12.88 -5.82
CA LEU A 6 8.41 12.88 -4.53
C LEU A 6 8.67 14.21 -3.79
N ARG A 7 7.78 14.61 -2.86
CA ARG A 7 8.04 15.78 -2.02
C ARG A 7 9.33 15.55 -1.24
N GLN A 8 10.11 16.61 -1.07
CA GLN A 8 11.44 16.54 -0.47
C GLN A 8 11.41 15.93 0.94
N ALA A 9 10.47 16.36 1.79
CA ALA A 9 10.30 15.81 3.14
C ALA A 9 9.99 14.30 3.15
N ASP A 10 9.17 13.83 2.21
CA ASP A 10 8.81 12.41 2.08
C ASP A 10 10.02 11.61 1.57
N GLU A 11 10.74 12.15 0.59
CA GLU A 11 11.98 11.57 0.06
C GLU A 11 13.05 11.44 1.15
N ASP A 12 13.26 12.49 1.94
CA ASP A 12 14.19 12.50 3.07
C ASP A 12 13.80 11.46 4.12
N SER A 13 12.50 11.29 4.37
CA SER A 13 11.98 10.29 5.31
C SER A 13 12.26 8.86 4.82
N ILE A 14 12.04 8.57 3.54
CA ILE A 14 12.38 7.28 2.92
C ILE A 14 13.89 7.06 2.97
N ARG A 15 14.70 8.04 2.57
CA ARG A 15 16.17 7.91 2.55
C ARG A 15 16.76 7.68 3.94
N LYS A 16 16.29 8.41 4.94
CA LYS A 16 16.70 8.26 6.35
C LYS A 16 16.43 6.85 6.89
N ASN A 17 15.35 6.21 6.42
CA ASN A 17 14.93 4.87 6.86
C ASN A 17 15.22 3.77 5.82
N TYR A 18 15.99 4.07 4.77
CA TYR A 18 16.09 3.22 3.58
C TYR A 18 16.61 1.81 3.89
N VAL A 19 17.64 1.70 4.73
CA VAL A 19 18.25 0.41 5.12
C VAL A 19 17.25 -0.41 5.94
N ASP A 20 16.65 0.20 6.97
CA ASP A 20 15.63 -0.41 7.81
C ASP A 20 14.45 -0.95 6.97
N LEU A 21 13.98 -0.17 5.99
CA LEU A 21 12.92 -0.59 5.07
C LEU A 21 13.37 -1.77 4.19
N LYS A 22 14.54 -1.67 3.57
CA LYS A 22 15.08 -2.69 2.65
C LYS A 22 15.24 -4.05 3.33
N GLU A 23 15.58 -4.08 4.61
CA GLU A 23 15.80 -5.34 5.34
C GLU A 23 14.53 -5.90 6.00
N ASN A 24 13.59 -5.05 6.42
CA ASN A 24 12.45 -5.49 7.23
C ASN A 24 11.13 -5.67 6.46
N ILE A 25 10.92 -4.98 5.34
CA ILE A 25 9.66 -5.12 4.58
C ILE A 25 9.66 -6.36 3.67
N GLU A 26 8.48 -6.77 3.20
CA GLU A 26 8.32 -7.76 2.13
C GLU A 26 7.55 -7.11 0.98
N ALA A 27 8.27 -6.70 -0.07
CA ALA A 27 7.67 -6.00 -1.19
C ALA A 27 6.55 -6.80 -1.87
N ARG A 28 6.61 -8.15 -1.89
CA ARG A 28 5.55 -8.97 -2.49
C ARG A 28 4.18 -8.80 -1.83
N GLU A 29 4.13 -8.53 -0.54
CA GLU A 29 2.85 -8.32 0.15
C GLU A 29 2.33 -6.90 -0.09
N LEU A 30 3.22 -5.96 -0.40
CA LEU A 30 2.90 -4.56 -0.62
C LEU A 30 2.52 -4.25 -2.08
N VAL A 31 3.07 -4.97 -3.06
CA VAL A 31 2.87 -4.67 -4.49
C VAL A 31 1.42 -4.75 -4.93
N ASP A 32 0.63 -5.70 -4.43
CA ASP A 32 -0.78 -5.80 -4.81
C ASP A 32 -1.58 -4.59 -4.34
N TYR A 33 -1.30 -4.13 -3.11
CA TYR A 33 -1.91 -2.92 -2.57
C TYR A 33 -1.45 -1.68 -3.35
N LEU A 34 -0.15 -1.53 -3.59
CA LEU A 34 0.39 -0.37 -4.31
C LEU A 34 -0.08 -0.31 -5.77
N TYR A 35 -0.25 -1.46 -6.41
CA TYR A 35 -0.82 -1.56 -7.75
C TYR A 35 -2.30 -1.18 -7.78
N GLN A 36 -3.10 -1.65 -6.80
CA GLN A 36 -4.51 -1.29 -6.68
C GLN A 36 -4.73 0.23 -6.61
N TYR A 37 -3.85 0.95 -5.91
CA TYR A 37 -3.91 2.40 -5.78
C TYR A 37 -3.11 3.15 -6.86
N LYS A 38 -2.65 2.47 -7.92
CA LYS A 38 -1.88 3.04 -9.04
C LYS A 38 -0.61 3.79 -8.61
N VAL A 39 -0.01 3.39 -7.49
CA VAL A 39 1.30 3.92 -7.04
C VAL A 39 2.42 3.33 -7.89
N ILE A 40 2.31 2.05 -8.24
CA ILE A 40 3.24 1.34 -9.12
C ILE A 40 2.52 0.90 -10.39
N SER A 41 3.25 0.77 -11.49
CA SER A 41 2.72 0.25 -12.76
C SER A 41 2.68 -1.28 -12.75
N GLU A 42 1.99 -1.88 -13.71
CA GLU A 42 2.01 -3.34 -13.92
C GLU A 42 3.42 -3.86 -14.14
N VAL A 43 4.20 -3.16 -14.98
CA VAL A 43 5.60 -3.47 -15.24
C VAL A 43 6.44 -3.44 -13.96
N ASP A 44 6.22 -2.43 -13.10
CA ASP A 44 6.93 -2.32 -11.82
C ASP A 44 6.55 -3.49 -10.88
N LYS A 45 5.26 -3.88 -10.86
CA LYS A 45 4.76 -5.01 -10.09
C LYS A 45 5.43 -6.32 -10.53
N GLU A 46 5.47 -6.60 -11.84
CA GLU A 46 6.11 -7.79 -12.38
C GLU A 46 7.59 -7.86 -11.99
N LEU A 47 8.34 -6.75 -12.18
CA LEU A 47 9.75 -6.67 -11.80
C LEU A 47 10.00 -6.98 -10.31
N ILE A 48 9.14 -6.46 -9.43
CA ILE A 48 9.25 -6.71 -7.98
C ILE A 48 8.84 -8.15 -7.63
N GLN A 49 7.89 -8.74 -8.36
CA GLN A 49 7.50 -10.14 -8.14
C GLN A 49 8.58 -11.12 -8.62
N GLU A 50 9.26 -10.80 -9.73
CA GLU A 50 10.34 -11.58 -10.34
C GLU A 50 11.69 -11.46 -9.62
N GLY A 51 11.88 -10.43 -8.79
CA GLY A 51 13.14 -10.21 -8.08
C GLY A 51 13.56 -11.41 -7.22
N LYS A 52 14.86 -11.75 -7.25
CA LYS A 52 15.38 -13.02 -6.70
C LYS A 52 15.50 -13.03 -5.19
N SER A 53 15.79 -11.86 -4.61
CA SER A 53 16.04 -11.69 -3.18
C SER A 53 15.08 -10.68 -2.57
N LYS A 54 14.72 -10.83 -1.29
CA LYS A 54 13.89 -9.83 -0.58
C LYS A 54 14.48 -8.42 -0.67
N SER A 55 15.78 -8.32 -0.44
CA SER A 55 16.54 -7.06 -0.53
C SER A 55 16.44 -6.39 -1.90
N GLU A 56 16.50 -7.16 -2.99
CA GLU A 56 16.41 -6.65 -4.37
C GLU A 56 14.99 -6.18 -4.71
N ARG A 57 13.98 -6.97 -4.33
CA ARG A 57 12.56 -6.62 -4.50
C ARG A 57 12.20 -5.34 -3.74
N ASN A 58 12.67 -5.23 -2.49
CA ASN A 58 12.46 -4.06 -1.66
C ASN A 58 13.17 -2.83 -2.22
N GLU A 59 14.40 -3.00 -2.71
CA GLU A 59 15.14 -1.91 -3.36
C GLU A 59 14.42 -1.38 -4.60
N HIS A 60 13.94 -2.27 -5.47
CA HIS A 60 13.13 -1.86 -6.63
C HIS A 60 11.87 -1.09 -6.20
N LEU A 61 11.15 -1.60 -5.19
CA LEU A 61 9.97 -0.92 -4.66
C LEU A 61 10.28 0.49 -4.16
N LEU A 62 11.33 0.64 -3.34
CA LEU A 62 11.74 1.93 -2.78
C LEU A 62 12.18 2.91 -3.88
N GLN A 63 12.92 2.43 -4.88
CA GLN A 63 13.29 3.25 -6.03
C GLN A 63 12.08 3.68 -6.86
N THR A 64 11.11 2.79 -7.08
CA THR A 64 9.87 3.16 -7.79
C THR A 64 9.09 4.22 -7.02
N LEU A 65 9.00 4.11 -5.68
CA LEU A 65 8.38 5.11 -4.82
C LEU A 65 9.04 6.49 -4.90
N LEU A 66 10.37 6.55 -4.85
CA LEU A 66 11.12 7.80 -5.01
C LEU A 66 10.86 8.47 -6.37
N ASN A 67 10.58 7.66 -7.41
CA ASN A 67 10.30 8.11 -8.77
C ASN A 67 8.80 8.18 -9.10
N SER A 68 7.90 7.94 -8.14
CA SER A 68 6.44 7.92 -8.38
C SER A 68 5.85 9.32 -8.56
N GLY A 69 6.58 10.36 -8.14
CA GLY A 69 6.20 11.76 -8.30
C GLY A 69 5.43 12.36 -7.11
N PRO A 70 5.08 13.65 -7.21
CA PRO A 70 4.40 14.35 -6.13
C PRO A 70 2.95 13.87 -6.07
N GLY A 71 2.54 13.29 -4.94
CA GLY A 71 1.19 12.79 -4.76
C GLY A 71 1.05 11.92 -3.51
N ASP A 72 -0.02 11.14 -3.46
CA ASP A 72 -0.33 10.28 -2.32
C ASP A 72 0.50 8.99 -2.27
N ALA A 73 1.49 8.80 -3.16
CA ALA A 73 2.32 7.61 -3.24
C ALA A 73 2.98 7.26 -1.89
N PHE A 74 3.57 8.25 -1.22
CA PHE A 74 4.17 8.07 0.10
C PHE A 74 3.11 7.69 1.15
N ARG A 75 1.99 8.43 1.20
CA ARG A 75 0.90 8.16 2.16
C ARG A 75 0.32 6.76 1.98
N ILE A 76 0.05 6.35 0.75
CA ILE A 76 -0.47 5.03 0.41
C ILE A 76 0.55 3.95 0.78
N PHE A 77 1.84 4.19 0.57
CA PHE A 77 2.90 3.28 1.01
C PHE A 77 2.93 3.11 2.53
N ILE A 78 2.85 4.19 3.31
CA ILE A 78 2.75 4.10 4.77
C ILE A 78 1.48 3.34 5.19
N GLN A 79 0.34 3.62 4.55
CA GLN A 79 -0.91 2.90 4.80
C GLN A 79 -0.79 1.40 4.51
N ALA A 80 -0.08 1.03 3.44
CA ALA A 80 0.22 -0.36 3.12
C ALA A 80 1.03 -1.02 4.26
N LEU A 81 2.07 -0.33 4.75
CA LEU A 81 2.90 -0.81 5.85
C LEU A 81 2.08 -0.99 7.14
N ILE A 82 1.20 -0.03 7.48
CA ILE A 82 0.31 -0.12 8.65
C ILE A 82 -0.63 -1.33 8.51
N LYS A 83 -1.24 -1.49 7.34
CA LYS A 83 -2.19 -2.59 7.05
C LYS A 83 -1.51 -3.96 7.15
N MET A 84 -0.26 -4.06 6.72
CA MET A 84 0.55 -5.27 6.81
C MET A 84 1.27 -5.42 8.18
N LYS A 85 0.88 -4.62 9.19
CA LYS A 85 1.39 -4.67 10.57
C LYS A 85 2.89 -4.37 10.72
N TYR A 86 3.48 -3.63 9.79
CA TYR A 86 4.85 -3.09 9.91
C TYR A 86 4.93 -1.85 10.81
N ASN A 87 4.08 -1.77 11.83
CA ASN A 87 4.01 -0.64 12.75
C ASN A 87 5.31 -0.44 13.54
N HIS A 88 6.16 -1.47 13.64
CA HIS A 88 7.45 -1.40 14.33
C HIS A 88 8.50 -0.57 13.57
N LEU A 89 8.26 -0.26 12.29
CA LEU A 89 9.18 0.55 11.49
C LEU A 89 9.18 2.00 12.00
N LYS A 90 10.38 2.55 12.17
CA LYS A 90 10.58 3.95 12.60
C LYS A 90 9.83 4.94 11.71
N LEU A 91 9.82 4.70 10.39
CA LEU A 91 9.09 5.51 9.42
C LEU A 91 7.59 5.58 9.75
N VAL A 92 6.97 4.44 10.06
CA VAL A 92 5.54 4.36 10.37
C VAL A 92 5.26 5.00 11.72
N GLN A 93 6.12 4.79 12.72
CA GLN A 93 6.02 5.43 14.04
C GLN A 93 6.11 6.96 13.95
N GLU A 94 7.06 7.48 13.16
CA GLU A 94 7.27 8.91 12.93
C GLU A 94 6.04 9.51 12.22
N TYR A 95 5.47 8.80 11.24
CA TYR A 95 4.25 9.20 10.54
C TYR A 95 3.01 9.22 11.46
N LEU A 96 2.77 8.16 12.23
CA LEU A 96 1.64 8.07 13.16
C LEU A 96 1.73 9.12 14.29
N SER A 97 2.94 9.51 14.67
CA SER A 97 3.15 10.57 15.67
C SER A 97 2.79 11.97 15.14
N GLN A 98 2.69 12.14 13.82
CA GLN A 98 2.30 13.40 13.17
C GLN A 98 0.79 13.48 12.84
N ASP A 99 0.09 12.34 12.74
CA ASP A 99 -1.29 12.21 12.23
C ASP A 99 -2.38 11.97 13.31
N VAL A 100 -2.17 12.41 14.55
CA VAL A 100 -3.15 12.23 15.66
C VAL A 100 -4.42 13.10 15.59
N GLU A 101 -4.67 13.87 14.51
CA GLU A 101 -5.87 14.73 14.41
C GLU A 101 -6.87 14.36 13.28
N ASN A 102 -6.59 13.43 12.36
CA ASN A 102 -7.53 13.15 11.24
C ASN A 102 -7.62 11.67 10.80
N THR A 103 -7.85 10.75 11.74
CA THR A 103 -8.22 9.37 11.37
C THR A 103 -9.73 9.17 11.44
N GLU A 104 -10.41 9.50 10.35
CA GLU A 104 -11.66 8.83 10.01
C GLU A 104 -11.33 7.33 9.76
N PRO A 105 -11.90 6.40 10.53
CA PRO A 105 -11.72 4.98 10.29
C PRO A 105 -12.46 4.63 9.01
N PHE A 106 -11.71 4.37 7.92
CA PHE A 106 -12.33 3.89 6.70
C PHE A 106 -13.08 2.60 6.98
N SER A 107 -14.41 2.72 6.88
CA SER A 107 -15.36 1.61 6.84
C SER A 107 -14.87 0.60 5.81
N THR A 108 -14.45 -0.56 6.29
CA THR A 108 -14.40 -1.78 5.49
C THR A 108 -15.83 -2.07 5.02
N SER A 109 -16.20 -1.54 3.85
CA SER A 109 -17.38 -1.99 3.14
C SER A 109 -17.08 -3.38 2.59
N ALA A 110 -17.28 -4.39 3.44
CA ALA A 110 -17.28 -5.81 3.08
C ALA A 110 -18.74 -6.30 2.90
N ASN A 111 -19.49 -5.63 2.02
CA ASN A 111 -20.87 -6.00 1.67
C ASN A 111 -21.04 -6.39 0.20
N ASP A 112 -20.00 -6.91 -0.45
CA ASP A 112 -20.13 -7.66 -1.70
C ASP A 112 -20.05 -9.17 -1.39
N ILE A 113 -21.20 -9.73 -0.97
CA ILE A 113 -21.54 -11.12 -1.30
C ILE A 113 -22.77 -11.05 -2.22
N PRO A 114 -22.66 -11.29 -3.54
CA PRO A 114 -23.81 -11.65 -4.34
C PRO A 114 -24.12 -13.13 -4.12
N ASP A 115 -24.74 -13.48 -2.98
CA ASP A 115 -25.25 -14.84 -2.77
C ASP A 115 -26.69 -14.92 -3.26
N ALA A 116 -26.82 -15.51 -4.45
CA ALA A 116 -28.08 -15.81 -5.08
C ALA A 116 -28.85 -16.85 -4.26
N THR A 117 -30.02 -16.51 -3.73
CA THR A 117 -31.17 -17.44 -3.65
C THR A 117 -32.49 -16.67 -3.46
N PRO A 118 -33.41 -16.61 -4.45
CA PRO A 118 -34.78 -16.20 -4.19
C PRO A 118 -35.62 -17.42 -3.78
N LEU A 119 -35.84 -17.62 -2.47
CA LEU A 119 -36.90 -18.53 -2.02
C LEU A 119 -38.25 -17.83 -2.15
N ARG A 120 -38.87 -18.08 -3.30
CA ARG A 120 -40.27 -17.76 -3.60
C ARG A 120 -41.16 -18.63 -2.69
N GLN A 121 -41.56 -18.11 -1.53
CA GLN A 121 -42.67 -18.68 -0.77
C GLN A 121 -43.97 -18.33 -1.50
N ILE A 122 -44.39 -19.25 -2.36
CA ILE A 122 -45.71 -19.26 -2.95
C ILE A 122 -46.65 -19.83 -1.90
N ASN A 123 -47.32 -18.98 -1.12
CA ASN A 123 -48.47 -19.42 -0.34
C ASN A 123 -49.72 -19.22 -1.20
N ILE A 124 -50.01 -20.23 -2.00
CA ILE A 124 -51.28 -20.37 -2.72
C ILE A 124 -52.25 -21.05 -1.74
N ILE A 125 -53.49 -20.52 -1.69
CA ILE A 125 -54.79 -21.16 -1.36
C ILE A 125 -54.94 -21.83 0.02
N SER A 126 -56.09 -21.75 0.70
CA SER A 126 -57.47 -21.46 0.28
C SER A 126 -58.31 -21.05 1.49
#